data_AF-A0AB39UDG6-F1
#
_entry.id   AF-A0AB39UDG6-F1
#
_cell.length_a   1.000
_cell.length_b   1.000
_cell.length_c   1.000
_cell.angle_alpha   90.00
_cell.angle_beta   90.00
_cell.angle_gamma   90.00
#
_symmetry.space_group_name_H-M   'P 1'
#
loop_
_entity.id
_entity.type
_entity.pdbx_description
1 polymer ?
#
loop_
_entity_poly.entity_id
_entity_poly.type
_entity_poly.pdbx_seq_one_letter_code
_entity_poly.pdbx_strand_id
1 'polypeptide(L)'
;MSWKHWLTDARTGQIVAPIDIPSFSWQMTVSDFGFTTTEKNLGDADESNLTIPWSALNADTPAERSHLLSMGRRALCSAWVYEGVADRRGTPIMWGALGEREDTWLDTTFPVYSPMTLMDGRYAIRDGDFQDGVTYYTHVAYADDAAGSGFATARSGSLYIGVYVDALKASSAKASDYRWSHLKGVDSSDGEPNGTDSSGHQLYLHRAWADSADGKTNFSTTVSAGKKYVGSYTDATLADSSSASKYGWAAWSDGNAADGYPSKTKLNGQQPYLHTAYADSVTGAQGFSTIVSKGKAYYGTYTDYTQANSDSYKSYQWFKSEASAGLSGANGGPGPVGANTNSRSALTFSNLSQRGLASALVNVAVNMKNGGTLPFDLPYLGESGHSSGSYPAWNVQNLNVKTLLTDLANADGGPDITFRPYWSDDRHVRVNLLAGSDADIYLDMDHAPVVLNCFRGGGTLEDLTVDYKTPVQRIFATGAGTDASVVTAIAEDLSQLTGSMDPPMLQESVYSNSDTLTVSLLKQQAQAYLKANRLPLMQLTGSIDVDDTDSNGTLLHPLGSFWPGETFILNVTGFPTLPDGQYRTRLMGMSGDHSSKIKLQFDVMDALF
;
A
#
# COMPACT_ATOMS: atom_id res chain seq x y z
N MET A 1 26.33 -15.75 39.68
CA MET A 1 25.53 -16.08 38.48
C MET A 1 25.58 -14.89 37.54
N SER A 2 25.65 -15.10 36.22
CA SER A 2 25.88 -13.98 35.30
C SER A 2 25.32 -14.25 33.91
N TRP A 3 25.00 -13.17 33.22
CA TRP A 3 24.88 -13.20 31.77
C TRP A 3 26.18 -13.68 31.12
N LYS A 4 26.03 -14.43 30.03
CA LYS A 4 27.10 -14.73 29.09
C LYS A 4 26.65 -14.41 27.68
N HIS A 5 27.57 -13.82 26.92
CA HIS A 5 27.30 -13.40 25.57
C HIS A 5 28.24 -14.11 24.61
N TRP A 6 27.67 -14.54 23.49
CA TRP A 6 28.38 -15.29 22.47
C TRP A 6 28.13 -14.61 21.13
N LEU A 7 29.22 -14.29 20.43
CA LEU A 7 29.17 -14.01 19.01
C LEU A 7 28.98 -15.34 18.28
N THR A 8 27.99 -15.35 17.40
CA THR A 8 27.61 -16.49 16.58
C THR A 8 27.65 -16.10 15.11
N ASP A 9 27.79 -17.06 14.22
CA ASP A 9 27.56 -16.85 12.80
C ASP A 9 26.05 -16.68 12.57
N ALA A 10 25.65 -15.58 11.94
CA ALA A 10 24.24 -15.23 11.79
C ALA A 10 23.45 -16.24 10.92
N ARG A 11 24.14 -17.05 10.11
CA ARG A 11 23.51 -17.98 9.16
C ARG A 11 23.46 -19.40 9.69
N THR A 12 24.54 -19.86 10.30
CA THR A 12 24.61 -21.23 10.83
C THR A 12 24.26 -21.31 12.30
N GLY A 13 24.29 -20.19 13.03
CA GLY A 13 24.16 -20.15 14.48
C GLY A 13 25.40 -20.66 15.22
N GLN A 14 26.50 -20.94 14.50
CA GLN A 14 27.71 -21.48 15.10
C GLN A 14 28.37 -20.45 16.03
N ILE A 15 28.72 -20.83 17.26
CA ILE A 15 29.51 -20.02 18.19
C ILE A 15 30.88 -19.72 17.56
N VAL A 16 31.20 -18.43 17.49
CA VAL A 16 32.46 -17.90 16.98
C VAL A 16 33.40 -17.56 18.13
N ALA A 17 32.93 -16.74 19.08
CA ALA A 17 33.73 -16.28 20.22
C ALA A 17 32.81 -15.79 21.35
N PRO A 18 33.25 -15.86 22.63
CA PRO A 18 32.61 -15.10 23.69
C PRO A 18 32.83 -13.59 23.48
N ILE A 19 31.89 -12.78 23.98
CA ILE A 19 32.00 -11.33 24.04
C ILE A 19 31.65 -10.87 25.46
N ASP A 20 32.41 -9.91 25.98
CA ASP A 20 32.21 -9.40 27.33
C ASP A 20 31.47 -8.06 27.26
N ILE A 21 30.15 -8.09 27.48
CA ILE A 21 29.34 -6.88 27.52
C ILE A 21 29.35 -6.41 28.98
N PRO A 22 29.94 -5.24 29.32
CA PRO A 22 30.13 -4.85 30.72
C PRO A 22 28.82 -4.49 31.43
N SER A 23 27.89 -3.90 30.67
CA SER A 23 26.56 -3.53 31.15
C SER A 23 25.61 -3.43 29.96
N PHE A 24 24.39 -3.92 30.13
CA PHE A 24 23.27 -3.66 29.24
C PHE A 24 21.97 -3.74 30.03
N SER A 25 20.92 -3.14 29.48
CA SER A 25 19.54 -3.42 29.82
C SER A 25 18.88 -4.08 28.62
N TRP A 26 17.88 -4.90 28.90
CA TRP A 26 17.15 -5.66 27.90
C TRP A 26 15.67 -5.63 28.18
N GLN A 27 14.90 -5.82 27.13
CA GLN A 27 13.46 -5.96 27.21
C GLN A 27 12.98 -6.95 26.16
N MET A 28 11.91 -7.65 26.47
CA MET A 28 11.27 -8.59 25.58
C MET A 28 9.76 -8.52 25.77
N THR A 29 9.04 -8.53 24.66
CA THR A 29 7.58 -8.68 24.58
C THR A 29 7.25 -10.04 23.98
N VAL A 30 5.96 -10.33 23.78
CA VAL A 30 5.51 -11.58 23.13
C VAL A 30 6.21 -11.80 21.78
N SER A 31 6.32 -10.75 20.96
CA SER A 31 6.76 -10.86 19.57
C SER A 31 8.19 -10.41 19.33
N ASP A 32 8.79 -9.60 20.21
CA ASP A 32 10.06 -8.94 19.93
C ASP A 32 10.94 -8.75 21.18
N PHE A 33 12.22 -8.44 20.99
CA PHE A 33 13.14 -8.09 22.08
C PHE A 33 14.17 -7.04 21.64
N GLY A 34 14.83 -6.38 22.60
CA GLY A 34 15.88 -5.40 22.34
C GLY A 34 16.95 -5.30 23.44
N PHE A 35 18.12 -4.79 23.06
CA PHE A 35 19.28 -4.51 23.92
C PHE A 35 19.67 -3.03 23.91
N THR A 36 20.02 -2.48 25.06
CA THR A 36 20.47 -1.10 25.17
C THR A 36 21.54 -0.95 26.24
N THR A 37 22.46 -0.01 26.08
CA THR A 37 23.39 0.40 27.15
C THR A 37 22.87 1.52 28.01
N THR A 38 21.77 2.16 27.62
CA THR A 38 21.04 3.14 28.41
C THR A 38 19.81 2.51 29.05
N GLU A 39 19.43 2.97 30.24
CA GLU A 39 18.17 2.51 30.87
C GLU A 39 16.98 2.83 29.96
N LYS A 40 16.14 1.82 29.74
CA LYS A 40 14.87 1.94 29.00
C LYS A 40 13.71 1.50 29.87
N ASN A 41 12.56 2.15 29.64
CA ASN A 41 11.29 1.70 30.20
C ASN A 41 10.73 0.54 29.36
N LEU A 42 9.91 -0.31 29.98
CA LEU A 42 9.21 -1.39 29.29
C LEU A 42 8.34 -0.80 28.15
N GLY A 43 8.54 -1.30 26.93
CA GLY A 43 7.74 -0.96 25.75
C GLY A 43 8.46 -0.13 24.68
N ASP A 44 9.62 0.45 24.99
CA ASP A 44 10.41 1.27 24.05
C ASP A 44 11.36 0.40 23.19
N ALA A 45 10.81 -0.56 22.45
CA ALA A 45 11.58 -1.56 21.68
C ALA A 45 12.33 -0.98 20.47
N ASP A 46 11.89 0.17 19.93
CA ASP A 46 12.09 0.48 18.52
C ASP A 46 13.50 0.90 18.07
N GLU A 47 14.41 1.30 18.97
CA GLU A 47 15.83 1.54 18.58
C GLU A 47 16.78 1.19 19.72
N SER A 48 17.37 0.00 19.64
CA SER A 48 18.08 -0.66 20.75
C SER A 48 19.53 -0.91 20.35
N ASN A 49 20.41 0.04 20.70
CA ASN A 49 21.84 0.02 20.38
C ASN A 49 22.68 -0.44 21.58
N LEU A 50 23.63 -1.32 21.32
CA LEU A 50 24.63 -1.75 22.28
C LEU A 50 25.96 -1.04 21.99
N THR A 51 26.50 -0.33 22.99
CA THR A 51 27.84 0.27 22.95
C THR A 51 28.80 -0.54 23.79
N ILE A 52 29.91 -1.00 23.21
CA ILE A 52 30.92 -1.77 23.94
C ILE A 52 32.33 -1.21 23.70
N PRO A 53 33.20 -1.21 24.73
CA PRO A 53 34.60 -0.86 24.55
C PRO A 53 35.31 -1.91 23.70
N TRP A 54 36.38 -1.55 23.00
CA TRP A 54 37.15 -2.52 22.19
C TRP A 54 37.73 -3.70 23.00
N SER A 55 37.89 -3.53 24.32
CA SER A 55 38.31 -4.58 25.26
C SER A 55 37.26 -5.66 25.50
N ALA A 56 36.00 -5.42 25.15
CA ALA A 56 34.91 -6.41 25.22
C ALA A 56 35.12 -7.58 24.25
N LEU A 57 35.90 -7.36 23.19
CA LEU A 57 36.20 -8.36 22.17
C LEU A 57 37.48 -9.09 22.53
N ASN A 58 37.43 -10.42 22.51
CA ASN A 58 38.62 -11.26 22.59
C ASN A 58 39.37 -11.25 21.24
N ALA A 59 40.02 -10.13 20.92
CA ALA A 59 40.77 -9.91 19.69
C ALA A 59 41.98 -8.99 19.91
N ASP A 60 43.13 -9.44 19.43
CA ASP A 60 44.42 -8.76 19.59
C ASP A 60 44.68 -7.78 18.44
N THR A 61 44.11 -8.04 17.26
CA THR A 61 44.33 -7.23 16.06
C THR A 61 43.08 -6.49 15.58
N PRO A 62 43.23 -5.34 14.89
CA PRO A 62 42.10 -4.66 14.25
C PRO A 62 41.36 -5.53 13.23
N ALA A 63 42.08 -6.42 12.53
CA ALA A 63 41.48 -7.35 11.56
C ALA A 63 40.57 -8.37 12.26
N GLU A 64 40.99 -8.91 13.41
CA GLU A 64 40.17 -9.82 14.22
C GLU A 64 38.94 -9.10 14.79
N ARG A 65 39.08 -7.88 15.32
CA ARG A 65 37.93 -7.08 15.80
C ARG A 65 36.90 -6.88 14.68
N SER A 66 37.38 -6.49 13.50
CA SER A 66 36.53 -6.32 12.31
C SER A 66 35.86 -7.63 11.89
N HIS A 67 36.55 -8.77 12.00
CA HIS A 67 35.99 -10.09 11.70
C HIS A 67 34.94 -10.55 12.72
N LEU A 68 35.17 -10.31 14.01
CA LEU A 68 34.24 -10.65 15.09
C LEU A 68 32.96 -9.82 15.04
N LEU A 69 33.04 -8.57 14.61
CA LEU A 69 31.90 -7.66 14.43
C LEU A 69 31.54 -7.43 12.96
N SER A 70 31.75 -8.44 12.10
CA SER A 70 31.38 -8.36 10.69
C SER A 70 29.85 -8.25 10.54
N MET A 71 29.38 -7.04 10.21
CA MET A 71 27.98 -6.71 9.98
C MET A 71 27.38 -7.66 8.93
N GLY A 72 26.14 -8.11 9.16
CA GLY A 72 25.45 -9.05 8.26
C GLY A 72 25.99 -10.49 8.24
N ARG A 73 27.05 -10.81 9.02
CA ARG A 73 27.59 -12.18 9.19
C ARG A 73 27.56 -12.67 10.62
N ARG A 74 27.46 -11.77 11.60
CA ARG A 74 27.58 -12.08 13.01
C ARG A 74 26.26 -11.79 13.71
N ALA A 75 25.99 -12.54 14.76
CA ALA A 75 24.83 -12.41 15.60
C ALA A 75 25.24 -12.53 17.07
N LEU A 76 24.50 -11.89 17.97
CA LEU A 76 24.68 -11.98 19.40
C LEU A 76 23.70 -13.00 19.97
N CYS A 77 24.20 -13.94 20.76
CA CYS A 77 23.40 -14.81 21.62
C CYS A 77 23.69 -14.45 23.08
N SER A 78 22.67 -14.00 23.81
CA SER A 78 22.77 -13.71 25.25
C SER A 78 22.08 -14.83 26.02
N ALA A 79 22.82 -15.42 26.95
CA ALA A 79 22.38 -16.57 27.72
C ALA A 79 22.55 -16.32 29.21
N TRP A 80 21.61 -16.83 30.01
CA TRP A 80 21.65 -16.73 31.46
C TRP A 80 22.28 -17.97 32.07
N VAL A 81 23.24 -17.81 32.98
CA VAL A 81 23.97 -18.92 33.61
C VAL A 81 23.66 -18.99 35.10
N TYR A 82 23.04 -20.08 35.53
CA TYR A 82 22.91 -20.45 36.94
C TYR A 82 24.17 -21.11 37.47
N GLU A 83 24.48 -20.86 38.75
CA GLU A 83 25.54 -21.57 39.45
C GLU A 83 25.16 -23.04 39.65
N GLY A 84 26.17 -23.92 39.56
CA GLY A 84 25.98 -25.37 39.74
C GLY A 84 25.45 -26.12 38.51
N VAL A 85 25.05 -25.44 37.44
CA VAL A 85 24.64 -26.10 36.18
C VAL A 85 25.86 -26.53 35.36
N ALA A 86 25.83 -27.74 34.81
CA ALA A 86 26.94 -28.34 34.07
C ALA A 86 27.25 -27.58 32.77
N ASP A 87 26.22 -27.11 32.06
CA ASP A 87 26.39 -26.31 30.85
C ASP A 87 26.71 -24.85 31.21
N ARG A 88 27.98 -24.50 31.10
CA ARG A 88 28.50 -23.16 31.38
C ARG A 88 28.15 -22.14 30.30
N ARG A 89 27.49 -22.52 29.21
CA ARG A 89 27.01 -21.58 28.17
C ARG A 89 25.76 -20.83 28.60
N GLY A 90 24.97 -21.42 29.51
CA GLY A 90 23.71 -20.86 30.00
C GLY A 90 22.52 -21.16 29.11
N THR A 91 21.32 -20.81 29.56
CA THR A 91 20.08 -20.90 28.77
C THR A 91 20.01 -19.70 27.82
N PRO A 92 19.91 -19.90 26.49
CA PRO A 92 19.73 -18.79 25.55
C PRO A 92 18.42 -18.07 25.85
N ILE A 93 18.51 -16.75 26.04
CA ILE A 93 17.33 -15.91 26.26
C ILE A 93 17.04 -15.07 25.02
N MET A 94 18.07 -14.54 24.39
CA MET A 94 17.95 -13.66 23.23
C MET A 94 18.98 -14.00 22.16
N TRP A 95 18.57 -13.93 20.89
CA TRP A 95 19.44 -14.09 19.74
C TRP A 95 19.07 -13.11 18.64
N GLY A 96 20.02 -12.31 18.14
CA GLY A 96 19.77 -11.37 17.04
C GLY A 96 21.01 -11.07 16.21
N ALA A 97 20.80 -10.68 14.95
CA ALA A 97 21.88 -10.35 14.03
C ALA A 97 22.49 -8.97 14.36
N LEU A 98 23.81 -8.82 14.21
CA LEU A 98 24.44 -7.52 14.36
C LEU A 98 24.10 -6.62 13.17
N GLY A 99 23.64 -5.42 13.47
CA GLY A 99 23.29 -4.42 12.47
C GLY A 99 24.43 -3.47 12.11
N GLU A 100 24.05 -2.31 11.58
CA GLU A 100 24.99 -1.25 11.19
C GLU A 100 25.71 -0.68 12.41
N ARG A 101 27.03 -0.57 12.34
CA ARG A 101 27.86 -0.15 13.47
C ARG A 101 28.51 1.21 13.27
N GLU A 102 28.68 1.94 14.36
CA GLU A 102 29.45 3.17 14.45
C GLU A 102 30.66 2.93 15.35
N ASP A 103 31.87 3.15 14.81
CA ASP A 103 33.13 2.88 15.49
C ASP A 103 33.77 4.21 15.96
N THR A 104 34.15 4.28 17.23
CA THR A 104 34.99 5.35 17.76
C THR A 104 36.39 4.80 18.12
N TRP A 105 37.27 5.69 18.59
CA TRP A 105 38.58 5.27 19.10
C TRP A 105 38.51 4.39 20.34
N LEU A 106 37.44 4.46 21.13
CA LEU A 106 37.33 3.79 22.43
C LEU A 106 36.34 2.63 22.42
N ASP A 107 35.31 2.72 21.59
CA ASP A 107 34.18 1.82 21.59
C ASP A 107 33.59 1.65 20.18
N THR A 108 32.60 0.77 20.11
CA THR A 108 31.77 0.54 18.94
C THR A 108 30.32 0.41 19.39
N THR A 109 29.42 0.99 18.62
CA THR A 109 27.98 0.96 18.86
C THR A 109 27.28 0.26 17.72
N PHE A 110 26.41 -0.70 18.01
CA PHE A 110 25.63 -1.41 17.00
C PHE A 110 24.28 -1.89 17.55
N PRO A 111 23.23 -1.94 16.73
CA PRO A 111 21.98 -2.57 17.11
C PRO A 111 22.09 -4.10 17.00
N VAL A 112 21.27 -4.78 17.79
CA VAL A 112 21.03 -6.21 17.67
C VAL A 112 19.64 -6.41 17.08
N TYR A 113 19.57 -6.76 15.80
CA TYR A 113 18.32 -7.04 15.12
C TYR A 113 17.74 -8.35 15.60
N SER A 114 16.64 -8.26 16.35
CA SER A 114 15.83 -9.41 16.72
C SER A 114 15.36 -10.20 15.49
N PRO A 115 14.87 -11.45 15.66
CA PRO A 115 14.26 -12.20 14.59
C PRO A 115 13.17 -11.43 13.85
N MET A 116 12.32 -10.68 14.57
CA MET A 116 11.28 -9.83 13.96
C MET A 116 11.86 -8.64 13.20
N THR A 117 12.86 -7.95 13.76
CA THR A 117 13.54 -6.84 13.07
C THR A 117 14.27 -7.33 11.81
N LEU A 118 14.84 -8.54 11.86
CA LEU A 118 15.46 -9.17 10.69
C LEU A 118 14.45 -9.48 9.58
N MET A 119 13.18 -9.73 9.92
CA MET A 119 12.10 -9.93 8.95
C MET A 119 11.66 -8.62 8.28
N ASP A 120 11.97 -7.46 8.84
CA ASP A 120 11.66 -6.16 8.24
C ASP A 120 12.48 -5.90 6.97
N GLY A 121 13.75 -6.31 6.96
CA GLY A 121 14.62 -6.27 5.78
C GLY A 121 14.37 -7.40 4.77
N ARG A 122 13.39 -8.29 5.00
CA ARG A 122 13.18 -9.50 4.19
C ARG A 122 11.77 -9.54 3.63
N TYR A 123 11.67 -9.62 2.30
CA TYR A 123 10.40 -9.53 1.58
C TYR A 123 9.88 -10.89 1.14
N ALA A 124 8.57 -11.10 1.26
CA ALA A 124 7.81 -12.27 0.80
C ALA A 124 7.64 -12.32 -0.73
N ILE A 125 8.76 -12.22 -1.45
CA ILE A 125 8.85 -12.27 -2.92
C ILE A 125 9.99 -13.23 -3.27
N ARG A 126 9.82 -14.12 -4.26
CA ARG A 126 10.95 -14.97 -4.68
C ARG A 126 11.90 -14.20 -5.58
N ASP A 127 13.16 -14.59 -5.58
CA ASP A 127 14.15 -13.92 -6.41
C ASP A 127 13.82 -14.13 -7.89
N GLY A 128 13.76 -13.02 -8.63
CA GLY A 128 13.36 -12.98 -10.04
C GLY A 128 11.86 -12.74 -10.29
N ASP A 129 11.00 -12.76 -9.27
CA ASP A 129 9.57 -12.46 -9.43
C ASP A 129 9.28 -10.96 -9.54
N PHE A 130 10.11 -10.11 -8.92
CA PHE A 130 10.04 -8.67 -9.09
C PHE A 130 10.87 -8.24 -10.31
N GLN A 131 10.26 -7.49 -11.23
CA GLN A 131 10.86 -7.09 -12.50
C GLN A 131 10.80 -5.57 -12.67
N ASP A 132 11.79 -5.04 -13.38
CA ASP A 132 11.84 -3.62 -13.75
C ASP A 132 10.63 -3.24 -14.61
N GLY A 133 9.94 -2.16 -14.25
CA GLY A 133 8.87 -1.61 -15.06
C GLY A 133 9.42 -0.94 -16.33
N VAL A 134 8.77 -1.15 -17.48
CA VAL A 134 9.11 -0.47 -18.74
C VAL A 134 8.00 0.51 -19.11
N THR A 135 8.35 1.79 -19.23
CA THR A 135 7.43 2.84 -19.69
C THR A 135 7.29 2.80 -21.20
N TYR A 136 6.06 2.74 -21.70
CA TYR A 136 5.77 2.84 -23.14
C TYR A 136 5.24 4.24 -23.52
N TYR A 137 5.67 4.73 -24.68
CA TYR A 137 5.26 5.98 -25.28
C TYR A 137 4.41 5.69 -26.51
N THR A 138 3.31 6.43 -26.68
CA THR A 138 2.53 6.40 -27.91
C THR A 138 2.96 7.58 -28.78
N HIS A 139 3.40 7.26 -29.99
CA HIS A 139 3.86 8.20 -30.99
C HIS A 139 2.82 8.33 -32.10
N VAL A 140 2.63 9.56 -32.57
CA VAL A 140 1.72 9.89 -33.66
C VAL A 140 2.51 10.55 -34.78
N ALA A 141 2.34 10.06 -35.99
CA ALA A 141 2.90 10.64 -37.20
C ALA A 141 1.83 10.79 -38.29
N TYR A 142 2.17 11.48 -39.37
CA TYR A 142 1.30 11.81 -40.48
C TYR A 142 1.93 11.39 -41.80
N ALA A 143 1.09 11.05 -42.78
CA ALA A 143 1.52 10.64 -44.13
C ALA A 143 0.47 11.00 -45.18
N ASP A 144 0.89 11.03 -46.44
CA ASP A 144 0.06 11.35 -47.59
C ASP A 144 -0.68 10.12 -48.13
N ASP A 145 -0.20 8.91 -47.82
CA ASP A 145 -0.84 7.66 -48.21
C ASP A 145 -0.75 6.56 -47.14
N ALA A 146 -1.41 5.42 -47.41
CA ALA A 146 -1.42 4.24 -46.55
C ALA A 146 -0.06 3.52 -46.45
N ALA A 147 0.90 3.83 -47.33
CA ALA A 147 2.25 3.29 -47.33
C ALA A 147 3.23 4.16 -46.51
N GLY A 148 2.78 5.32 -46.02
CA GLY A 148 3.58 6.23 -45.20
C GLY A 148 4.43 7.21 -46.01
N SER A 149 4.12 7.44 -47.30
CA SER A 149 4.79 8.48 -48.09
C SER A 149 4.50 9.87 -47.52
N GLY A 150 5.43 10.82 -47.69
CA GLY A 150 5.28 12.15 -47.08
C GLY A 150 5.36 12.17 -45.55
N PHE A 151 6.00 11.17 -44.93
CA PHE A 151 6.12 11.02 -43.48
C PHE A 151 6.51 12.33 -42.78
N ALA A 152 5.68 12.73 -41.81
CA ALA A 152 5.90 13.90 -40.99
C ALA A 152 5.45 13.68 -39.54
N THR A 153 6.20 14.20 -38.59
CA THR A 153 5.82 14.23 -37.17
C THR A 153 4.92 15.42 -36.83
N ALA A 154 4.62 16.29 -37.79
CA ALA A 154 3.68 17.40 -37.67
C ALA A 154 2.70 17.37 -38.85
N ARG A 155 1.43 17.66 -38.60
CA ARG A 155 0.39 17.60 -39.64
C ARG A 155 0.52 18.78 -40.60
N SER A 156 0.60 18.50 -41.89
CA SER A 156 0.54 19.51 -42.96
C SER A 156 -0.10 18.88 -44.20
N GLY A 157 -1.41 19.05 -44.39
CA GLY A 157 -2.13 18.52 -45.57
C GLY A 157 -2.21 16.98 -45.68
N SER A 158 -1.72 16.25 -44.68
CA SER A 158 -1.61 14.78 -44.69
C SER A 158 -2.97 14.07 -44.58
N LEU A 159 -3.14 12.99 -45.36
CA LEU A 159 -4.37 12.19 -45.47
C LEU A 159 -4.43 11.00 -44.49
N TYR A 160 -3.31 10.63 -43.87
CA TYR A 160 -3.21 9.48 -42.97
C TYR A 160 -2.55 9.85 -41.64
N ILE A 161 -3.01 9.20 -40.56
CA ILE A 161 -2.44 9.26 -39.20
C ILE A 161 -1.90 7.89 -38.82
N GLY A 162 -0.65 7.88 -38.37
CA GLY A 162 0.09 6.70 -37.96
C GLY A 162 0.20 6.64 -36.45
N VAL A 163 -0.05 5.47 -35.86
CA VAL A 163 0.22 5.23 -34.43
C VAL A 163 1.32 4.18 -34.27
N TYR A 164 2.27 4.46 -33.39
CA TYR A 164 3.38 3.58 -33.02
C TYR A 164 3.57 3.61 -31.51
N VAL A 165 3.94 2.48 -30.89
CA VAL A 165 4.15 2.37 -29.45
C VAL A 165 5.47 1.66 -29.17
N ASP A 166 6.33 2.25 -28.35
CA ASP A 166 7.59 1.65 -27.91
C ASP A 166 8.07 2.17 -26.56
N ALA A 167 9.24 1.75 -26.10
CA ALA A 167 9.82 2.18 -24.83
C ALA A 167 10.70 3.46 -24.94
N LEU A 168 10.76 4.10 -26.11
CA LEU A 168 11.61 5.26 -26.35
C LEU A 168 10.78 6.54 -26.29
N LYS A 169 11.29 7.53 -25.56
CA LYS A 169 10.65 8.85 -25.49
C LYS A 169 10.65 9.58 -26.84
N ALA A 170 11.67 9.34 -27.66
CA ALA A 170 11.77 9.88 -29.01
C ALA A 170 11.03 8.97 -30.00
N SER A 171 10.23 9.58 -30.88
CA SER A 171 9.45 8.88 -31.91
C SER A 171 10.35 8.31 -33.01
N SER A 172 10.01 7.16 -33.59
CA SER A 172 10.71 6.63 -34.77
C SER A 172 10.59 7.57 -35.97
N ALA A 173 11.68 7.72 -36.73
CA ALA A 173 11.71 8.46 -38.00
C ALA A 173 11.35 7.59 -39.22
N LYS A 174 11.00 6.31 -39.02
CA LYS A 174 10.65 5.39 -40.09
C LYS A 174 9.13 5.24 -40.20
N ALA A 175 8.60 5.58 -41.37
CA ALA A 175 7.17 5.45 -41.64
C ALA A 175 6.64 4.01 -41.51
N SER A 176 7.50 3.00 -41.72
CA SER A 176 7.17 1.57 -41.59
C SER A 176 6.79 1.13 -40.17
N ASP A 177 7.22 1.89 -39.16
CA ASP A 177 7.00 1.52 -37.75
C ASP A 177 5.58 1.90 -37.30
N TYR A 178 4.94 2.81 -38.02
CA TYR A 178 3.60 3.31 -37.73
C TYR A 178 2.52 2.50 -38.42
N ARG A 179 1.38 2.35 -37.73
CA ARG A 179 0.15 1.80 -38.31
C ARG A 179 -0.76 2.93 -38.75
N TRP A 180 -0.94 3.05 -40.06
CA TRP A 180 -1.63 4.16 -40.71
C TRP A 180 -3.15 3.95 -40.79
N SER A 181 -3.90 5.01 -40.52
CA SER A 181 -5.35 5.10 -40.66
C SER A 181 -5.70 6.37 -41.41
N HIS A 182 -6.72 6.34 -42.26
CA HIS A 182 -7.14 7.52 -43.02
C HIS A 182 -7.73 8.60 -42.09
N LEU A 183 -7.23 9.82 -42.19
CA LEU A 183 -7.77 10.99 -41.52
C LEU A 183 -9.03 11.43 -42.26
N LYS A 184 -10.20 11.39 -41.60
CA LYS A 184 -11.47 11.87 -42.17
C LYS A 184 -11.77 13.27 -41.65
N GLY A 185 -11.86 14.24 -42.55
CA GLY A 185 -12.33 15.60 -42.26
C GLY A 185 -11.63 16.67 -43.10
N VAL A 186 -12.46 17.36 -43.89
CA VAL A 186 -12.25 18.63 -44.62
C VAL A 186 -11.30 18.53 -45.83
N ASP A 187 -11.80 18.96 -46.99
CA ASP A 187 -11.18 18.97 -48.34
C ASP A 187 -11.36 17.72 -49.22
N SER A 188 -12.29 16.81 -48.89
CA SER A 188 -12.76 15.81 -49.87
C SER A 188 -14.03 16.30 -50.59
N SER A 189 -14.09 16.07 -51.90
CA SER A 189 -15.21 16.39 -52.81
C SER A 189 -16.49 15.58 -52.60
N ASP A 190 -16.73 15.10 -51.38
CA ASP A 190 -17.75 14.13 -51.02
C ASP A 190 -18.69 14.69 -49.94
N GLY A 191 -19.96 14.31 -50.01
CA GLY A 191 -21.00 14.67 -49.06
C GLY A 191 -20.87 13.95 -47.71
N GLU A 192 -21.38 14.61 -46.66
CA GLU A 192 -21.33 14.13 -45.28
C GLU A 192 -22.52 13.19 -44.98
N PRO A 193 -22.35 12.04 -44.31
CA PRO A 193 -23.47 11.15 -43.97
C PRO A 193 -24.62 11.86 -43.23
N ASN A 194 -25.84 11.75 -43.74
CA ASN A 194 -27.03 12.46 -43.25
C ASN A 194 -28.27 11.55 -43.13
N GLY A 195 -28.16 10.52 -42.27
CA GLY A 195 -29.27 9.59 -42.00
C GLY A 195 -29.58 8.65 -43.16
N THR A 196 -30.77 8.05 -43.13
CA THR A 196 -31.27 7.15 -44.17
C THR A 196 -32.61 7.61 -44.73
N ASP A 197 -32.91 7.27 -45.98
CA ASP A 197 -34.24 7.50 -46.56
C ASP A 197 -35.29 6.53 -45.98
N SER A 198 -36.57 6.71 -46.34
CA SER A 198 -37.67 5.82 -45.95
C SER A 198 -37.50 4.34 -46.36
N SER A 199 -36.51 4.03 -47.20
CA SER A 199 -36.14 2.69 -47.64
C SER A 199 -34.86 2.17 -46.98
N GLY A 200 -34.24 2.92 -46.06
CA GLY A 200 -33.03 2.55 -45.33
C GLY A 200 -31.72 2.83 -46.07
N HIS A 201 -31.72 3.51 -47.21
CA HIS A 201 -30.49 3.88 -47.92
C HIS A 201 -29.79 5.05 -47.25
N GLN A 202 -28.47 4.97 -47.09
CA GLN A 202 -27.64 6.06 -46.59
C GLN A 202 -27.78 7.30 -47.50
N LEU A 203 -28.07 8.44 -46.87
CA LEU A 203 -28.10 9.74 -47.52
C LEU A 203 -26.84 10.53 -47.17
N TYR A 204 -26.43 11.43 -48.07
CA TYR A 204 -25.30 12.32 -47.93
C TYR A 204 -25.76 13.77 -48.12
N LEU A 205 -25.34 14.64 -47.21
CA LEU A 205 -25.54 16.07 -47.26
C LEU A 205 -24.36 16.73 -47.98
N HIS A 206 -24.68 17.46 -49.04
CA HIS A 206 -23.72 18.17 -49.87
C HIS A 206 -23.76 19.66 -49.58
N ARG A 207 -22.59 20.30 -49.65
CA ARG A 207 -22.44 21.76 -49.48
C ARG A 207 -21.69 22.35 -50.67
N ALA A 208 -22.10 23.54 -51.08
CA ALA A 208 -21.39 24.32 -52.09
C ALA A 208 -21.45 25.81 -51.75
N TRP A 209 -20.62 26.59 -52.42
CA TRP A 209 -20.52 28.03 -52.25
C TRP A 209 -20.52 28.76 -53.59
N ALA A 210 -21.06 29.97 -53.61
CA ALA A 210 -21.17 30.79 -54.80
C ALA A 210 -21.21 32.29 -54.46
N ASP A 211 -21.06 33.12 -55.50
CA ASP A 211 -21.11 34.59 -55.40
C ASP A 211 -22.46 35.17 -55.86
N SER A 212 -23.42 34.31 -56.24
CA SER A 212 -24.79 34.70 -56.64
C SER A 212 -25.88 33.92 -55.89
N ALA A 213 -27.05 34.55 -55.75
CA ALA A 213 -28.23 33.98 -55.07
C ALA A 213 -28.80 32.72 -55.74
N ASP A 214 -28.50 32.50 -57.01
CA ASP A 214 -28.88 31.31 -57.76
C ASP A 214 -27.76 30.26 -57.86
N GLY A 215 -26.62 30.52 -57.19
CA GLY A 215 -25.52 29.57 -57.07
C GLY A 215 -24.56 29.46 -58.24
N LYS A 216 -24.82 30.18 -59.34
CA LYS A 216 -24.11 29.94 -60.61
C LYS A 216 -22.79 30.69 -60.71
N THR A 217 -22.70 31.89 -60.13
CA THR A 217 -21.49 32.71 -60.25
C THR A 217 -20.42 32.16 -59.31
N ASN A 218 -19.29 31.74 -59.88
CA ASN A 218 -18.15 31.16 -59.16
C ASN A 218 -18.53 30.03 -58.19
N PHE A 219 -19.37 29.10 -58.65
CA PHE A 219 -19.74 27.89 -57.94
C PHE A 219 -18.49 27.08 -57.54
N SER A 220 -18.47 26.60 -56.31
CA SER A 220 -17.43 25.69 -55.83
C SER A 220 -17.98 24.76 -54.76
N THR A 221 -17.60 23.48 -54.81
CA THR A 221 -17.88 22.49 -53.76
C THR A 221 -16.73 22.38 -52.76
N THR A 222 -15.61 23.09 -52.98
CA THR A 222 -14.39 22.95 -52.19
C THR A 222 -13.85 24.28 -51.65
N VAL A 223 -14.25 25.42 -52.23
CA VAL A 223 -13.74 26.75 -51.85
C VAL A 223 -14.86 27.61 -51.29
N SER A 224 -14.80 27.85 -49.99
CA SER A 224 -15.75 28.67 -49.23
C SER A 224 -15.30 30.11 -48.98
N ALA A 225 -13.98 30.36 -49.06
CA ALA A 225 -13.40 31.65 -48.73
C ALA A 225 -13.90 32.78 -49.65
N GLY A 226 -14.46 33.84 -49.05
CA GLY A 226 -14.93 35.04 -49.77
C GLY A 226 -16.27 34.89 -50.49
N LYS A 227 -16.95 33.74 -50.36
CA LYS A 227 -18.23 33.46 -51.02
C LYS A 227 -19.41 34.08 -50.30
N LYS A 228 -20.40 34.56 -51.07
CA LYS A 228 -21.58 35.29 -50.55
C LYS A 228 -22.82 34.43 -50.33
N TYR A 229 -22.83 33.21 -50.87
CA TYR A 229 -23.96 32.30 -50.78
C TYR A 229 -23.48 30.88 -50.48
N VAL A 230 -24.25 30.17 -49.68
CA VAL A 230 -24.07 28.74 -49.41
C VAL A 230 -25.26 27.98 -49.99
N GLY A 231 -24.96 26.85 -50.61
CA GLY A 231 -25.91 25.91 -51.16
C GLY A 231 -25.90 24.62 -50.36
N SER A 232 -27.07 24.02 -50.13
CA SER A 232 -27.15 22.65 -49.61
C SER A 232 -28.17 21.78 -50.35
N TYR A 233 -27.87 20.49 -50.49
CA TYR A 233 -28.83 19.47 -50.91
C TYR A 233 -28.45 18.11 -50.34
N THR A 234 -29.39 17.16 -50.36
CA THR A 234 -29.15 15.79 -49.88
C THR A 234 -29.57 14.80 -50.96
N ASP A 235 -28.72 13.82 -51.25
CA ASP A 235 -29.06 12.65 -52.07
C ASP A 235 -28.34 11.37 -51.59
N ALA A 236 -28.44 10.26 -52.32
CA ALA A 236 -27.80 8.98 -51.96
C ALA A 236 -26.40 8.78 -52.57
N THR A 237 -25.87 9.79 -53.25
CA THR A 237 -24.56 9.77 -53.91
C THR A 237 -23.52 10.30 -52.95
N LEU A 238 -22.39 9.59 -52.80
CA LEU A 238 -21.31 10.07 -51.94
C LEU A 238 -20.64 11.34 -52.51
N ALA A 239 -20.41 11.41 -53.82
CA ALA A 239 -19.70 12.54 -54.44
C ALA A 239 -20.60 13.79 -54.59
N ASP A 240 -20.00 14.98 -54.42
CA ASP A 240 -20.69 16.26 -54.62
C ASP A 240 -21.09 16.50 -56.09
N SER A 241 -22.29 17.06 -56.30
CA SER A 241 -22.76 17.46 -57.62
C SER A 241 -22.13 18.77 -58.07
N SER A 242 -21.54 18.79 -59.28
CA SER A 242 -21.10 20.03 -59.93
C SER A 242 -22.26 20.92 -60.44
N SER A 243 -23.50 20.44 -60.36
CA SER A 243 -24.68 21.19 -60.78
C SER A 243 -25.19 22.12 -59.68
N ALA A 244 -24.91 23.41 -59.80
CA ALA A 244 -25.38 24.45 -58.88
C ALA A 244 -26.91 24.44 -58.69
N SER A 245 -27.66 23.98 -59.69
CA SER A 245 -29.12 23.90 -59.62
C SER A 245 -29.63 22.78 -58.70
N LYS A 246 -28.80 21.83 -58.26
CA LYS A 246 -29.21 20.86 -57.22
C LYS A 246 -29.26 21.48 -55.83
N TYR A 247 -28.51 22.55 -55.58
CA TYR A 247 -28.40 23.18 -54.27
C TYR A 247 -29.53 24.19 -54.02
N GLY A 248 -29.97 24.25 -52.77
CA GLY A 248 -30.86 25.29 -52.25
C GLY A 248 -29.98 26.39 -51.68
N TRP A 249 -30.06 27.59 -52.25
CA TRP A 249 -29.13 28.68 -51.97
C TRP A 249 -29.68 29.66 -50.96
N ALA A 250 -28.82 30.08 -50.03
CA ALA A 250 -29.10 31.09 -49.03
C ALA A 250 -27.92 32.07 -48.91
N ALA A 251 -28.20 33.30 -48.52
CA ALA A 251 -27.17 34.30 -48.28
C ALA A 251 -26.25 33.84 -47.14
N TRP A 252 -24.95 33.91 -47.38
CA TRP A 252 -23.88 33.54 -46.45
C TRP A 252 -23.17 34.83 -46.03
N SER A 253 -23.59 35.38 -44.89
CA SER A 253 -22.95 36.53 -44.27
C SER A 253 -21.87 36.05 -43.31
N ASP A 254 -20.61 36.00 -43.77
CA ASP A 254 -19.39 35.89 -42.95
C ASP A 254 -19.41 34.87 -41.78
N GLY A 255 -20.18 33.79 -41.88
CA GLY A 255 -20.32 32.74 -40.86
C GLY A 255 -21.39 32.97 -39.78
N ASN A 256 -22.25 33.98 -39.91
CA ASN A 256 -23.30 34.30 -38.95
C ASN A 256 -24.68 34.19 -39.61
N ALA A 257 -25.36 33.06 -39.47
CA ALA A 257 -26.77 32.96 -39.77
C ALA A 257 -27.57 32.82 -38.47
N ALA A 258 -28.55 33.71 -38.27
CA ALA A 258 -29.48 33.62 -37.14
C ALA A 258 -30.38 32.36 -37.22
N ASP A 259 -30.55 31.81 -38.43
CA ASP A 259 -31.43 30.68 -38.76
C ASP A 259 -30.66 29.57 -39.53
N GLY A 260 -31.26 28.38 -39.62
CA GLY A 260 -30.77 27.27 -40.44
C GLY A 260 -30.96 27.49 -41.94
N TYR A 261 -30.11 26.85 -42.74
CA TYR A 261 -30.10 26.95 -44.20
C TYR A 261 -31.04 25.90 -44.83
N PRO A 262 -32.02 26.27 -45.66
CA PRO A 262 -32.94 25.31 -46.26
C PRO A 262 -32.24 24.40 -47.28
N SER A 263 -32.44 23.08 -47.18
CA SER A 263 -32.00 22.13 -48.21
C SER A 263 -32.89 22.22 -49.46
N LYS A 264 -32.40 21.97 -50.67
CA LYS A 264 -33.33 21.88 -51.82
C LYS A 264 -34.24 20.65 -51.76
N THR A 265 -33.74 19.57 -51.17
CA THR A 265 -34.45 18.29 -51.11
C THR A 265 -35.41 18.29 -49.93
N LYS A 266 -36.71 18.04 -50.18
CA LYS A 266 -37.68 17.77 -49.10
C LYS A 266 -37.54 16.32 -48.65
N LEU A 267 -37.36 16.10 -47.35
CA LEU A 267 -37.36 14.76 -46.76
C LEU A 267 -38.77 14.47 -46.22
N ASN A 268 -39.38 13.36 -46.61
CA ASN A 268 -40.74 12.96 -46.20
C ASN A 268 -41.81 14.06 -46.42
N GLY A 269 -41.69 14.86 -47.48
CA GLY A 269 -42.64 15.94 -47.82
C GLY A 269 -42.46 17.24 -47.02
N GLN A 270 -41.57 17.27 -46.03
CA GLN A 270 -41.23 18.45 -45.23
C GLN A 270 -39.87 19.03 -45.65
N GLN A 271 -39.69 20.34 -45.44
CA GLN A 271 -38.48 21.08 -45.81
C GLN A 271 -37.49 21.07 -44.63
N PRO A 272 -36.35 20.36 -44.71
CA PRO A 272 -35.35 20.40 -43.65
C PRO A 272 -34.45 21.64 -43.73
N TYR A 273 -33.92 22.06 -42.58
CA TYR A 273 -32.97 23.14 -42.37
C TYR A 273 -31.66 22.60 -41.80
N LEU A 274 -30.53 23.01 -42.39
CA LEU A 274 -29.18 22.72 -41.94
C LEU A 274 -28.70 23.81 -40.99
N HIS A 275 -28.34 23.43 -39.78
CA HIS A 275 -27.83 24.32 -38.76
C HIS A 275 -26.32 24.18 -38.62
N THR A 276 -25.66 25.29 -38.32
CA THR A 276 -24.23 25.34 -38.01
C THR A 276 -24.01 26.03 -36.66
N ALA A 277 -23.11 25.49 -35.84
CA ALA A 277 -22.65 26.12 -34.61
C ALA A 277 -21.14 25.93 -34.42
N TYR A 278 -20.57 26.59 -33.41
CA TYR A 278 -19.14 26.63 -33.15
C TYR A 278 -18.87 26.49 -31.65
N ALA A 279 -17.76 25.85 -31.28
CA ALA A 279 -17.39 25.60 -29.89
C ALA A 279 -15.87 25.50 -29.69
N ASP A 280 -15.44 25.53 -28.45
CA ASP A 280 -14.04 25.39 -28.03
C ASP A 280 -13.69 23.96 -27.61
N SER A 281 -14.69 23.07 -27.51
CA SER A 281 -14.53 21.67 -27.09
C SER A 281 -15.12 20.67 -28.08
N VAL A 282 -14.56 19.45 -28.09
CA VAL A 282 -15.02 18.31 -28.89
C VAL A 282 -16.47 17.90 -28.65
N THR A 283 -17.02 18.21 -27.47
CA THR A 283 -18.42 17.90 -27.12
C THR A 283 -19.38 19.05 -27.39
N GLY A 284 -18.88 20.21 -27.85
CA GLY A 284 -19.69 21.42 -28.02
C GLY A 284 -20.02 22.19 -26.75
N ALA A 285 -19.75 21.64 -25.56
CA ALA A 285 -20.20 22.20 -24.29
C ALA A 285 -19.49 23.51 -23.90
N GLN A 286 -18.22 23.67 -24.28
CA GLN A 286 -17.44 24.86 -23.95
C GLN A 286 -17.48 25.86 -25.09
N GLY A 287 -17.84 27.10 -24.76
CA GLY A 287 -17.83 28.21 -25.72
C GLY A 287 -18.79 28.03 -26.89
N PHE A 288 -19.91 27.33 -26.70
CA PHE A 288 -20.96 27.15 -27.70
C PHE A 288 -21.45 28.49 -28.26
N SER A 289 -21.56 28.58 -29.57
CA SER A 289 -22.18 29.72 -30.24
C SER A 289 -22.77 29.29 -31.57
N THR A 290 -24.01 29.68 -31.82
CA THR A 290 -24.68 29.54 -33.13
C THR A 290 -24.33 30.68 -34.08
N ILE A 291 -23.65 31.73 -33.59
CA ILE A 291 -23.41 32.97 -34.32
C ILE A 291 -21.92 33.32 -34.38
N VAL A 292 -21.10 32.99 -33.37
CA VAL A 292 -19.68 33.41 -33.34
C VAL A 292 -18.78 32.26 -33.76
N SER A 293 -18.26 32.35 -34.99
CA SER A 293 -17.33 31.37 -35.57
C SER A 293 -15.84 31.67 -35.31
N LYS A 294 -15.49 32.95 -35.17
CA LYS A 294 -14.10 33.41 -35.10
C LYS A 294 -13.40 32.90 -33.83
N GLY A 295 -12.31 32.14 -34.01
CA GLY A 295 -11.46 31.63 -32.93
C GLY A 295 -11.91 30.31 -32.30
N LYS A 296 -13.02 29.71 -32.77
CA LYS A 296 -13.55 28.45 -32.24
C LYS A 296 -12.82 27.24 -32.81
N ALA A 297 -12.53 26.25 -31.96
CA ALA A 297 -11.75 25.05 -32.30
C ALA A 297 -12.57 23.89 -32.87
N TYR A 298 -13.89 23.98 -32.81
CA TYR A 298 -14.83 22.99 -33.32
C TYR A 298 -15.98 23.67 -34.03
N TYR A 299 -16.48 23.05 -35.10
CA TYR A 299 -17.71 23.41 -35.77
C TYR A 299 -18.69 22.23 -35.66
N GLY A 300 -19.97 22.52 -35.49
CA GLY A 300 -21.03 21.54 -35.34
C GLY A 300 -22.07 21.69 -36.42
N THR A 301 -22.67 20.58 -36.85
CA THR A 301 -23.81 20.56 -37.77
C THR A 301 -24.94 19.69 -37.24
N TYR A 302 -26.18 20.07 -37.53
CA TYR A 302 -27.33 19.18 -37.42
C TYR A 302 -28.42 19.63 -38.39
N THR A 303 -29.39 18.76 -38.65
CA THR A 303 -30.54 19.05 -39.51
C THR A 303 -31.83 18.79 -38.75
N ASP A 304 -32.80 19.69 -38.82
CA ASP A 304 -34.17 19.45 -38.38
C ASP A 304 -35.20 20.11 -39.34
N TYR A 305 -36.46 20.26 -38.91
CA TYR A 305 -37.51 20.93 -39.68
C TYR A 305 -37.88 22.31 -39.12
N THR A 306 -37.08 22.84 -38.19
CA THR A 306 -37.28 24.13 -37.54
C THR A 306 -36.37 25.16 -38.21
N GLN A 307 -36.89 26.34 -38.53
CA GLN A 307 -36.07 27.36 -39.18
C GLN A 307 -35.02 27.97 -38.22
N ALA A 308 -35.36 28.12 -36.94
CA ALA A 308 -34.46 28.69 -35.93
C ALA A 308 -33.37 27.69 -35.50
N ASN A 309 -32.16 28.19 -35.22
CA ASN A 309 -31.08 27.37 -34.64
C ASN A 309 -31.42 26.90 -33.22
N SER A 310 -30.98 25.69 -32.87
CA SER A 310 -31.09 25.15 -31.51
C SER A 310 -30.03 25.77 -30.60
N ASP A 311 -30.47 26.23 -29.42
CA ASP A 311 -29.55 26.70 -28.36
C ASP A 311 -28.87 25.55 -27.60
N SER A 312 -29.23 24.30 -27.90
CA SER A 312 -28.65 23.12 -27.27
C SER A 312 -27.46 22.61 -28.08
N TYR A 313 -26.26 22.75 -27.51
CA TYR A 313 -25.01 22.20 -28.08
C TYR A 313 -25.07 20.69 -28.35
N LYS A 314 -25.94 19.95 -27.64
CA LYS A 314 -26.15 18.50 -27.83
C LYS A 314 -26.87 18.15 -29.12
N SER A 315 -27.54 19.12 -29.76
CA SER A 315 -28.22 18.91 -31.03
C SER A 315 -27.21 18.75 -32.17
N TYR A 316 -26.04 19.37 -32.03
CA TYR A 316 -24.99 19.42 -33.03
C TYR A 316 -24.06 18.20 -32.92
N GLN A 317 -23.74 17.61 -34.06
CA GLN A 317 -22.60 16.73 -34.18
C GLN A 317 -21.35 17.58 -34.41
N TRP A 318 -20.32 17.38 -33.58
CA TRP A 318 -19.15 18.26 -33.52
C TRP A 318 -17.94 17.70 -34.25
N PHE A 319 -17.26 18.58 -34.97
CA PHE A 319 -16.08 18.33 -35.79
C PHE A 319 -15.02 19.37 -35.44
N LYS A 320 -13.73 19.00 -35.44
CA LYS A 320 -12.66 19.97 -35.17
C LYS A 320 -12.54 20.95 -36.34
N SER A 321 -12.52 22.25 -36.06
CA SER A 321 -12.33 23.28 -37.08
C SER A 321 -10.84 23.36 -37.43
N GLU A 322 -10.53 23.48 -38.73
CA GLU A 322 -9.14 23.44 -39.21
C GLU A 322 -8.34 24.73 -38.94
N ALA A 323 -8.93 25.70 -38.24
CA ALA A 323 -8.31 26.99 -37.97
C ALA A 323 -7.62 27.09 -36.60
N SER A 324 -7.63 26.07 -35.73
CA SER A 324 -6.87 26.14 -34.47
C SER A 324 -6.22 24.84 -34.01
N ALA A 325 -4.95 25.03 -33.61
CA ALA A 325 -4.03 24.14 -32.92
C ALA A 325 -3.31 23.07 -33.76
N GLY A 326 -2.08 23.43 -34.16
CA GLY A 326 -1.02 22.48 -34.47
C GLY A 326 -0.73 21.57 -33.27
N LEU A 327 -0.78 20.27 -33.53
CA LEU A 327 -0.15 19.26 -32.69
C LEU A 327 1.21 18.97 -33.32
N SER A 328 2.29 19.47 -32.72
CA SER A 328 3.64 19.01 -33.05
C SER A 328 3.88 17.67 -32.36
N GLY A 329 4.00 16.59 -33.13
CA GLY A 329 4.28 15.22 -32.67
C GLY A 329 5.76 14.93 -32.45
N ALA A 330 6.56 15.92 -32.06
CA ALA A 330 8.01 15.74 -31.87
C ALA A 330 8.37 14.94 -30.60
N ASN A 331 7.45 14.83 -29.63
CA ASN A 331 7.62 14.01 -28.42
C ASN A 331 6.27 13.38 -28.05
N GLY A 332 6.21 12.05 -27.93
CA GLY A 332 5.02 11.34 -27.48
C GLY A 332 4.64 11.72 -26.04
N GLY A 333 3.34 11.88 -25.79
CA GLY A 333 2.82 11.85 -24.42
C GLY A 333 2.90 10.42 -23.86
N PRO A 334 3.00 10.23 -22.53
CA PRO A 334 2.89 8.89 -21.95
C PRO A 334 1.58 8.25 -22.45
N GLY A 335 1.72 7.10 -23.12
CA GLY A 335 0.57 6.38 -23.65
C GLY A 335 -0.29 5.82 -22.50
N PRO A 336 -1.57 5.47 -22.75
CA PRO A 336 -2.27 4.59 -21.81
C PRO A 336 -1.44 3.32 -21.63
N VAL A 337 -1.20 2.93 -20.38
CA VAL A 337 -0.36 1.79 -19.99
C VAL A 337 -0.87 0.52 -20.67
N GLY A 338 -0.32 0.22 -21.84
CA GLY A 338 -0.58 -1.01 -22.58
C GLY A 338 0.03 -2.17 -21.83
N ALA A 339 -0.78 -3.20 -21.59
CA ALA A 339 -0.41 -4.39 -20.85
C ALA A 339 0.95 -4.98 -21.29
N ASN A 340 1.91 -5.08 -20.35
CA ASN A 340 2.78 -6.25 -20.07
C ASN A 340 4.25 -5.92 -19.71
N THR A 341 4.53 -5.26 -18.58
CA THR A 341 5.89 -5.26 -17.94
C THR A 341 5.92 -5.11 -16.41
N ASN A 342 4.79 -5.14 -15.69
CA ASN A 342 4.80 -5.03 -14.22
C ASN A 342 4.99 -6.40 -13.56
N SER A 343 5.58 -6.45 -12.36
CA SER A 343 5.68 -7.62 -11.47
C SER A 343 4.30 -8.26 -11.17
N ARG A 344 3.80 -9.11 -12.07
CA ARG A 344 2.48 -9.78 -11.95
C ARG A 344 2.52 -11.09 -11.15
N SER A 345 3.71 -11.62 -10.87
CA SER A 345 3.88 -12.79 -10.02
C SER A 345 3.30 -12.52 -8.64
N ALA A 346 2.60 -13.49 -8.07
CA ALA A 346 2.11 -13.43 -6.70
C ALA A 346 2.52 -14.71 -5.99
N LEU A 347 3.10 -14.57 -4.81
CA LEU A 347 3.30 -15.68 -3.91
C LEU A 347 1.93 -16.05 -3.34
N THR A 348 1.47 -17.28 -3.56
CA THR A 348 0.15 -17.73 -3.09
C THR A 348 0.31 -18.88 -2.13
N PHE A 349 -0.37 -18.80 -1.00
CA PHE A 349 -0.54 -19.88 -0.04
C PHE A 349 -2.01 -20.21 0.11
N SER A 350 -2.32 -21.49 0.24
CA SER A 350 -3.69 -21.99 0.31
C SER A 350 -3.80 -23.13 1.31
N ASN A 351 -4.90 -23.14 2.06
CA ASN A 351 -5.25 -24.22 3.01
C ASN A 351 -4.20 -24.44 4.11
N LEU A 352 -3.59 -23.36 4.63
CA LEU A 352 -2.66 -23.45 5.75
C LEU A 352 -3.35 -23.02 7.05
N SER A 353 -2.88 -23.52 8.20
CA SER A 353 -3.22 -22.90 9.49
C SER A 353 -2.58 -21.51 9.58
N GLN A 354 -3.01 -20.66 10.48
CA GLN A 354 -2.40 -19.33 10.65
C GLN A 354 -0.91 -19.46 11.03
N ARG A 355 -0.55 -20.34 11.97
CA ARG A 355 0.86 -20.65 12.28
C ARG A 355 1.62 -21.31 11.13
N GLY A 356 0.92 -22.09 10.29
CA GLY A 356 1.47 -22.66 9.07
C GLY A 356 1.78 -21.59 8.02
N LEU A 357 0.91 -20.58 7.88
CA LEU A 357 1.12 -19.41 7.05
C LEU A 357 2.28 -18.55 7.58
N ALA A 358 2.36 -18.32 8.90
CA ALA A 358 3.49 -17.64 9.53
C ALA A 358 4.81 -18.34 9.21
N SER A 359 4.86 -19.66 9.40
CA SER A 359 6.04 -20.47 9.06
C SER A 359 6.38 -20.41 7.57
N ALA A 360 5.38 -20.41 6.69
CA ALA A 360 5.60 -20.30 5.25
C ALA A 360 6.17 -18.94 4.83
N LEU A 361 5.70 -17.85 5.43
CA LEU A 361 6.21 -16.49 5.21
C LEU A 361 7.66 -16.37 5.69
N VAL A 362 7.97 -16.85 6.89
CA VAL A 362 9.35 -16.87 7.40
C VAL A 362 10.23 -17.77 6.54
N ASN A 363 9.74 -18.92 6.07
CA ASN A 363 10.49 -19.81 5.18
C ASN A 363 10.94 -19.10 3.89
N VAL A 364 10.07 -18.27 3.31
CA VAL A 364 10.42 -17.45 2.13
C VAL A 364 11.55 -16.48 2.46
N ALA A 365 11.49 -15.84 3.63
CA ALA A 365 12.53 -14.91 4.08
C ALA A 365 13.86 -15.59 4.42
N VAL A 366 13.83 -16.79 5.02
CA VAL A 366 15.03 -17.38 5.64
C VAL A 366 15.68 -18.51 4.85
N ASN A 367 14.94 -19.24 4.00
CA ASN A 367 15.46 -20.43 3.30
C ASN A 367 15.37 -20.34 1.76
N MET A 368 14.45 -19.55 1.22
CA MET A 368 14.20 -19.51 -0.24
C MET A 368 14.95 -18.41 -0.99
N LYS A 369 15.72 -17.58 -0.29
CA LYS A 369 16.49 -16.49 -0.89
C LYS A 369 17.87 -16.94 -1.38
N ASN A 370 18.29 -16.40 -2.51
CA ASN A 370 19.65 -16.48 -3.04
C ASN A 370 20.57 -15.70 -2.11
N GLY A 371 21.29 -16.45 -1.29
CA GLY A 371 21.90 -15.89 -0.10
C GLY A 371 21.93 -16.88 1.04
N GLY A 372 21.24 -18.03 0.91
CA GLY A 372 21.27 -19.20 1.79
C GLY A 372 20.54 -19.02 3.12
N THR A 373 20.70 -20.01 4.01
CA THR A 373 19.80 -20.21 5.14
C THR A 373 20.19 -19.40 6.38
N LEU A 374 19.20 -19.12 7.23
CA LEU A 374 19.38 -18.67 8.62
C LEU A 374 19.05 -19.81 9.61
N PRO A 375 19.47 -19.74 10.89
CA PRO A 375 19.33 -20.83 11.84
C PRO A 375 17.93 -20.89 12.46
N PHE A 376 16.89 -20.83 11.63
CA PHE A 376 15.49 -20.80 12.04
C PHE A 376 14.85 -22.18 11.87
N ASP A 377 14.11 -22.62 12.89
CA ASP A 377 13.26 -23.80 12.85
C ASP A 377 11.80 -23.40 12.68
N LEU A 378 11.14 -24.04 11.71
CA LEU A 378 9.81 -23.71 11.25
C LEU A 378 8.90 -24.94 11.39
N PRO A 379 8.53 -25.32 12.63
CA PRO A 379 7.87 -26.60 12.91
C PRO A 379 6.48 -26.73 12.26
N TYR A 380 5.81 -25.61 11.96
CA TYR A 380 4.46 -25.58 11.40
C TYR A 380 4.45 -25.48 9.87
N LEU A 381 5.62 -25.56 9.21
CA LEU A 381 5.70 -25.40 7.76
C LEU A 381 4.85 -26.44 7.02
N GLY A 382 3.85 -25.97 6.26
CA GLY A 382 2.92 -26.83 5.51
C GLY A 382 1.76 -27.39 6.34
N GLU A 383 1.61 -26.96 7.59
CA GLU A 383 0.46 -27.34 8.41
C GLU A 383 -0.85 -26.86 7.78
N SER A 384 -1.81 -27.79 7.65
CA SER A 384 -3.08 -27.54 6.98
C SER A 384 -4.07 -26.77 7.85
N GLY A 385 -4.87 -25.90 7.25
CA GLY A 385 -5.91 -25.11 7.91
C GLY A 385 -6.77 -24.37 6.90
N HIS A 386 -7.34 -23.23 7.29
CA HIS A 386 -8.32 -22.48 6.47
C HIS A 386 -7.77 -21.16 5.90
N SER A 387 -6.55 -20.78 6.29
CA SER A 387 -5.92 -19.53 5.87
C SER A 387 -5.37 -19.66 4.45
N SER A 388 -5.63 -18.62 3.66
CA SER A 388 -5.10 -18.47 2.30
C SER A 388 -4.69 -17.01 2.11
N GLY A 389 -3.62 -16.78 1.36
CA GLY A 389 -3.08 -15.45 1.11
C GLY A 389 -2.42 -15.36 -0.25
N SER A 390 -2.60 -14.23 -0.93
CA SER A 390 -1.95 -13.91 -2.20
C SER A 390 -1.19 -12.61 -2.05
N TYR A 391 0.13 -12.66 -2.28
CA TYR A 391 1.07 -11.59 -2.06
C TYR A 391 1.65 -11.16 -3.41
N PRO A 392 1.03 -10.20 -4.11
CA PRO A 392 1.45 -9.79 -5.43
C PRO A 392 2.76 -8.99 -5.38
N ALA A 393 3.75 -9.38 -6.19
CA ALA A 393 5.08 -8.79 -6.18
C ALA A 393 5.08 -7.27 -6.49
N TRP A 394 4.13 -6.77 -7.28
CA TRP A 394 3.99 -5.33 -7.52
C TRP A 394 3.69 -4.52 -6.24
N ASN A 395 3.19 -5.16 -5.18
CA ASN A 395 2.93 -4.54 -3.89
C ASN A 395 4.10 -4.69 -2.90
N VAL A 396 5.34 -4.81 -3.40
CA VAL A 396 6.55 -5.10 -2.59
C VAL A 396 6.71 -4.22 -1.36
N GLN A 397 6.27 -2.96 -1.43
CA GLN A 397 6.34 -1.99 -0.33
C GLN A 397 5.64 -2.52 0.94
N ASN A 398 4.62 -3.36 0.79
CA ASN A 398 3.83 -3.91 1.89
C ASN A 398 4.09 -5.41 2.11
N LEU A 399 5.18 -5.96 1.55
CA LEU A 399 5.49 -7.39 1.61
C LEU A 399 6.73 -7.72 2.46
N ASN A 400 7.23 -6.81 3.29
CA ASN A 400 8.22 -7.19 4.28
C ASN A 400 7.59 -8.19 5.27
N VAL A 401 8.33 -9.20 5.69
CA VAL A 401 7.77 -10.32 6.46
C VAL A 401 7.38 -9.89 7.87
N LYS A 402 8.03 -8.87 8.46
CA LYS A 402 7.65 -8.32 9.77
C LYS A 402 6.20 -7.81 9.73
N THR A 403 5.86 -6.94 8.79
CA THR A 403 4.51 -6.41 8.59
C THR A 403 3.51 -7.54 8.37
N LEU A 404 3.82 -8.52 7.51
CA LEU A 404 2.89 -9.63 7.24
C LEU A 404 2.64 -10.51 8.48
N LEU A 405 3.64 -10.74 9.33
CA LEU A 405 3.46 -11.47 10.59
C LEU A 405 2.66 -10.63 11.61
N THR A 406 2.93 -9.33 11.69
CA THR A 406 2.17 -8.40 12.53
C THR A 406 0.70 -8.34 12.11
N ASP A 407 0.42 -8.25 10.82
CA ASP A 407 -0.94 -8.24 10.28
C ASP A 407 -1.66 -9.56 10.56
N LEU A 408 -0.94 -10.69 10.47
CA LEU A 408 -1.47 -12.00 10.79
C LEU A 408 -1.80 -12.15 12.28
N ALA A 409 -0.93 -11.67 13.17
CA ALA A 409 -1.17 -11.69 14.62
C ALA A 409 -2.30 -10.74 15.03
N ASN A 410 -2.42 -9.58 14.37
CA ASN A 410 -3.45 -8.58 14.64
C ASN A 410 -4.80 -8.87 13.96
N ALA A 411 -4.87 -9.87 13.08
CA ALA A 411 -6.12 -10.29 12.47
C ALA A 411 -7.12 -10.79 13.53
N ASP A 412 -8.41 -10.77 13.21
CA ASP A 412 -9.43 -11.33 14.10
C ASP A 412 -9.19 -12.84 14.30
N GLY A 413 -8.95 -13.23 15.55
CA GLY A 413 -8.50 -14.58 15.90
C GLY A 413 -7.12 -14.93 15.35
N GLY A 414 -6.22 -13.95 15.17
CA GLY A 414 -4.82 -14.16 14.80
C GLY A 414 -4.02 -14.81 15.94
N PRO A 415 -2.95 -15.57 15.62
CA PRO A 415 -2.18 -16.27 16.64
C PRO A 415 -1.11 -15.35 17.24
N ASP A 416 -0.74 -15.60 18.49
CA ASP A 416 0.52 -15.10 19.01
C ASP A 416 1.67 -15.77 18.28
N ILE A 417 2.70 -14.99 17.96
CA ILE A 417 3.89 -15.43 17.23
C ILE A 417 5.11 -14.96 18.00
N THR A 418 6.05 -15.86 18.26
CA THR A 418 7.31 -15.55 18.94
C THR A 418 8.48 -16.35 18.36
N PHE A 419 9.68 -15.93 18.72
CA PHE A 419 10.94 -16.56 18.33
C PHE A 419 11.75 -16.87 19.57
N ARG A 420 12.01 -18.16 19.83
CA ARG A 420 12.76 -18.60 21.02
C ARG A 420 14.11 -19.20 20.65
N PRO A 421 15.24 -18.64 21.12
CA PRO A 421 16.54 -19.24 20.88
C PRO A 421 16.76 -20.46 21.75
N TYR A 422 17.51 -21.44 21.24
CA TYR A 422 17.91 -22.62 22.00
C TYR A 422 19.24 -23.18 21.48
N TRP A 423 19.98 -23.90 22.34
CA TRP A 423 21.16 -24.64 21.90
C TRP A 423 20.72 -25.91 21.20
N SER A 424 21.00 -26.01 19.91
CA SER A 424 20.72 -27.22 19.13
C SER A 424 21.78 -28.31 19.32
N ASP A 425 23.02 -27.89 19.62
CA ASP A 425 24.14 -28.74 20.01
C ASP A 425 25.15 -27.91 20.81
N ASP A 426 26.35 -28.45 21.05
CA ASP A 426 27.43 -27.80 21.82
C ASP A 426 27.98 -26.52 21.18
N ARG A 427 27.72 -26.29 19.90
CA ARG A 427 28.31 -25.21 19.10
C ARG A 427 27.31 -24.35 18.36
N HIS A 428 26.03 -24.70 18.30
CA HIS A 428 25.05 -23.99 17.48
C HIS A 428 23.83 -23.54 18.27
N VAL A 429 23.54 -22.25 18.22
CA VAL A 429 22.22 -21.71 18.58
C VAL A 429 21.29 -21.79 17.37
N ARG A 430 20.03 -22.13 17.62
CA ARG A 430 18.94 -22.03 16.63
C ARG A 430 17.79 -21.24 17.23
N VAL A 431 16.89 -20.77 16.37
CA VAL A 431 15.73 -19.97 16.75
C VAL A 431 14.48 -20.70 16.30
N ASN A 432 13.65 -21.10 17.25
CA ASN A 432 12.38 -21.76 16.96
C ASN A 432 11.27 -20.71 16.79
N LEU A 433 10.52 -20.80 15.70
CA LEU A 433 9.27 -20.04 15.55
C LEU A 433 8.17 -20.80 16.30
N LEU A 434 7.60 -20.17 17.31
CA LEU A 434 6.47 -20.68 18.07
C LEU A 434 5.25 -19.82 17.78
N ALA A 435 4.10 -20.46 17.59
CA ALA A 435 2.87 -19.75 17.34
C ALA A 435 1.64 -20.51 17.82
N GLY A 436 0.62 -19.76 18.23
CA GLY A 436 -0.69 -20.29 18.58
C GLY A 436 -1.34 -21.06 17.44
N SER A 437 -2.22 -21.99 17.79
CA SER A 437 -3.01 -22.77 16.83
C SER A 437 -4.27 -22.03 16.40
N ASP A 438 -4.90 -22.46 15.31
CA ASP A 438 -6.22 -21.94 14.91
C ASP A 438 -7.33 -22.19 15.96
N ALA A 439 -7.13 -23.14 16.90
CA ALA A 439 -8.08 -23.46 17.96
C ALA A 439 -7.79 -22.73 19.29
N ASP A 440 -6.51 -22.40 19.51
CA ASP A 440 -6.01 -21.67 20.66
C ASP A 440 -4.93 -20.73 20.17
N ILE A 441 -5.31 -19.46 20.03
CA ILE A 441 -4.49 -18.40 19.45
C ILE A 441 -3.26 -18.09 20.32
N TYR A 442 -3.26 -18.51 21.58
CA TYR A 442 -2.16 -18.24 22.49
C TYR A 442 -1.02 -19.24 22.31
N LEU A 443 0.17 -18.85 22.74
CA LEU A 443 1.33 -19.75 22.76
C LEU A 443 1.05 -20.94 23.69
N ASP A 444 1.30 -22.15 23.19
CA ASP A 444 1.14 -23.38 23.96
C ASP A 444 2.15 -23.40 25.12
N MET A 445 1.66 -23.76 26.31
CA MET A 445 2.47 -23.87 27.51
C MET A 445 2.72 -25.36 27.78
N ASP A 446 3.98 -25.76 27.76
CA ASP A 446 4.39 -27.13 28.13
C ASP A 446 4.45 -27.35 29.65
N HIS A 447 4.07 -26.35 30.43
CA HIS A 447 4.04 -26.36 31.90
C HIS A 447 2.78 -25.69 32.47
N ALA A 448 2.53 -25.93 33.77
CA ALA A 448 1.45 -25.26 34.49
C ALA A 448 1.72 -23.74 34.62
N PRO A 449 0.67 -22.89 34.76
CA PRO A 449 0.83 -21.46 34.96
C PRO A 449 1.77 -21.12 36.11
N VAL A 450 2.64 -20.14 35.90
CA VAL A 450 3.55 -19.66 36.94
C VAL A 450 2.74 -18.90 38.00
N VAL A 451 2.91 -19.29 39.26
CA VAL A 451 2.22 -18.67 40.40
C VAL A 451 3.17 -17.76 41.14
N LEU A 452 2.81 -16.48 41.25
CA LEU A 452 3.56 -15.49 42.01
C LEU A 452 2.75 -15.00 43.20
N ASN A 453 3.41 -14.80 44.34
CA ASN A 453 2.78 -14.34 45.57
C ASN A 453 3.25 -12.94 45.89
N CYS A 454 2.34 -12.03 46.24
CA CYS A 454 2.62 -10.66 46.64
C CYS A 454 1.85 -10.32 47.91
N PHE A 455 2.55 -9.95 48.97
CA PHE A 455 1.94 -9.50 50.22
C PHE A 455 2.78 -8.44 50.91
N ARG A 456 2.21 -7.77 51.92
CA ARG A 456 2.93 -6.75 52.67
C ARG A 456 4.17 -7.34 53.35
N GLY A 457 5.35 -6.93 52.88
CA GLY A 457 6.65 -7.32 53.46
C GLY A 457 7.28 -8.56 52.83
N GLY A 458 6.77 -9.08 51.71
CA GLY A 458 7.43 -10.15 50.97
C GLY A 458 6.56 -10.81 49.91
N GLY A 459 7.11 -11.85 49.30
CA GLY A 459 6.49 -12.57 48.19
C GLY A 459 7.53 -12.93 47.14
N THR A 460 7.14 -13.75 46.16
CA THR A 460 7.97 -13.98 44.96
C THR A 460 7.82 -12.86 43.93
N LEU A 461 6.74 -12.07 44.02
CA LEU A 461 6.56 -10.84 43.27
C LEU A 461 6.74 -9.63 44.20
N GLU A 462 7.84 -8.93 43.97
CA GLU A 462 8.24 -7.71 44.66
C GLU A 462 7.79 -6.46 43.89
N ASP A 463 7.84 -5.31 44.56
CA ASP A 463 7.63 -3.98 43.95
C ASP A 463 6.38 -3.86 43.06
N LEU A 464 5.29 -4.55 43.47
CA LEU A 464 4.03 -4.54 42.75
C LEU A 464 3.51 -3.11 42.60
N THR A 465 3.40 -2.68 41.35
CA THR A 465 2.82 -1.42 40.91
C THR A 465 1.54 -1.72 40.15
N VAL A 466 0.52 -0.90 40.39
CA VAL A 466 -0.77 -0.99 39.69
C VAL A 466 -1.04 0.35 39.03
N ASP A 467 -0.94 0.36 37.71
CA ASP A 467 -1.21 1.53 36.89
C ASP A 467 -2.68 1.52 36.47
N TYR A 468 -3.39 2.62 36.72
CA TYR A 468 -4.80 2.76 36.34
C TYR A 468 -4.94 3.67 35.13
N LYS A 469 -5.80 3.28 34.18
CA LYS A 469 -6.13 4.05 33.00
C LYS A 469 -7.61 4.40 33.00
N THR A 470 -7.92 5.66 32.73
CA THR A 470 -9.30 6.13 32.66
C THR A 470 -10.05 5.49 31.49
N PRO A 471 -11.35 5.18 31.65
CA PRO A 471 -12.18 4.66 30.57
C PRO A 471 -12.32 5.70 29.45
N VAL A 472 -12.49 5.23 28.22
CA VAL A 472 -12.76 6.04 27.02
C VAL A 472 -14.21 5.83 26.60
N GLN A 473 -14.99 6.90 26.49
CA GLN A 473 -16.40 6.82 26.10
C GLN A 473 -16.64 7.20 24.64
N ARG A 474 -15.68 7.88 24.00
CA ARG A 474 -15.79 8.30 22.59
C ARG A 474 -14.48 8.12 21.85
N ILE A 475 -14.57 7.57 20.65
CA ILE A 475 -13.44 7.44 19.73
C ILE A 475 -13.77 8.09 18.39
N PHE A 476 -12.85 8.93 17.94
CA PHE A 476 -12.79 9.46 16.58
C PHE A 476 -11.83 8.60 15.76
N ALA A 477 -12.34 7.93 14.73
CA ALA A 477 -11.56 7.03 13.91
C ALA A 477 -11.27 7.63 12.53
N THR A 478 -10.04 7.51 12.04
CA THR A 478 -9.61 7.87 10.70
C THR A 478 -9.13 6.64 9.93
N GLY A 479 -9.53 6.54 8.67
CA GLY A 479 -9.24 5.43 7.76
C GLY A 479 -8.34 5.86 6.61
N ALA A 480 -8.42 5.13 5.50
CA ALA A 480 -7.72 5.47 4.27
C ALA A 480 -8.22 6.81 3.66
N GLY A 481 -7.33 7.49 2.94
CA GLY A 481 -7.64 8.69 2.17
C GLY A 481 -6.62 9.80 2.40
N THR A 482 -6.68 10.84 1.57
CA THR A 482 -5.84 12.03 1.68
C THR A 482 -6.72 13.27 1.85
N ASP A 483 -6.23 14.24 2.62
CA ASP A 483 -6.89 15.52 2.87
C ASP A 483 -8.36 15.35 3.32
N ALA A 484 -9.30 16.02 2.65
CA ALA A 484 -10.72 15.98 2.96
C ALA A 484 -11.41 14.66 2.57
N SER A 485 -10.71 13.74 1.91
CA SER A 485 -11.26 12.43 1.48
C SER A 485 -10.96 11.30 2.46
N VAL A 486 -10.34 11.60 3.61
CA VAL A 486 -10.09 10.60 4.67
C VAL A 486 -11.40 10.03 5.16
N VAL A 487 -11.51 8.70 5.11
CA VAL A 487 -12.65 7.98 5.69
C VAL A 487 -12.65 8.24 7.20
N THR A 488 -13.79 8.64 7.75
CA THR A 488 -13.91 8.89 9.20
C THR A 488 -15.09 8.12 9.78
N ALA A 489 -14.95 7.70 11.03
CA ALA A 489 -16.01 7.08 11.79
C ALA A 489 -15.98 7.56 13.24
N ILE A 490 -17.12 7.46 13.92
CA ILE A 490 -17.23 7.72 15.36
C ILE A 490 -17.87 6.51 16.04
N ALA A 491 -17.35 6.16 17.22
CA ALA A 491 -17.93 5.17 18.12
C ALA A 491 -18.08 5.78 19.52
N GLU A 492 -19.24 5.58 20.14
CA GLU A 492 -19.57 6.16 21.45
C GLU A 492 -20.32 5.17 22.34
N ASP A 493 -20.00 5.17 23.62
CA ASP A 493 -20.76 4.52 24.69
C ASP A 493 -20.84 5.51 25.87
N LEU A 494 -21.94 6.28 25.92
CA LEU A 494 -22.19 7.30 26.94
C LEU A 494 -23.03 6.75 28.11
N SER A 495 -23.25 5.44 28.18
CA SER A 495 -24.11 4.82 29.19
C SER A 495 -23.61 5.09 30.62
N GLN A 496 -22.29 5.06 30.82
CA GLN A 496 -21.66 5.35 32.12
C GLN A 496 -21.82 6.82 32.56
N LEU A 497 -21.87 7.74 31.60
CA LEU A 497 -21.99 9.18 31.88
C LEU A 497 -23.42 9.58 32.29
N THR A 498 -24.41 8.82 31.81
CA THR A 498 -25.83 9.19 31.90
C THR A 498 -26.60 8.36 32.93
N GLY A 499 -26.13 7.15 33.24
CA GLY A 499 -26.81 6.20 34.13
C GLY A 499 -26.25 6.08 35.55
N SER A 500 -25.11 6.69 35.86
CA SER A 500 -24.46 6.60 37.18
C SER A 500 -24.85 7.78 38.08
N MET A 501 -24.99 7.54 39.39
CA MET A 501 -25.11 8.62 40.38
C MET A 501 -23.79 9.39 40.58
N ASP A 502 -22.68 8.79 40.18
CA ASP A 502 -21.34 9.40 40.15
C ASP A 502 -20.69 9.05 38.80
N PRO A 503 -21.03 9.79 37.73
CA PRO A 503 -20.54 9.48 36.39
C PRO A 503 -19.07 9.89 36.22
N PRO A 504 -18.26 9.10 35.48
CA PRO A 504 -16.93 9.55 35.11
C PRO A 504 -17.01 10.80 34.23
N MET A 505 -15.89 11.52 34.10
CA MET A 505 -15.76 12.58 33.10
C MET A 505 -15.70 11.98 31.70
N LEU A 506 -16.26 12.69 30.71
CA LEU A 506 -16.15 12.30 29.30
C LEU A 506 -14.68 12.30 28.88
N GLN A 507 -14.20 11.14 28.42
CA GLN A 507 -12.88 10.96 27.84
C GLN A 507 -12.98 10.56 26.39
N GLU A 508 -12.14 11.20 25.58
CA GLU A 508 -12.12 11.06 24.13
C GLU A 508 -10.77 10.51 23.68
N SER A 509 -10.78 9.70 22.63
CA SER A 509 -9.57 9.14 22.03
C SER A 509 -9.65 9.13 20.51
N VAL A 510 -8.50 8.92 19.87
CA VAL A 510 -8.37 8.84 18.41
C VAL A 510 -7.86 7.46 18.03
N TYR A 511 -8.46 6.87 16.99
CA TYR A 511 -8.02 5.62 16.37
C TYR A 511 -7.70 5.90 14.90
N SER A 512 -6.66 5.29 14.35
CA SER A 512 -6.30 5.46 12.94
C SER A 512 -5.89 4.14 12.31
N ASN A 513 -6.41 3.85 11.12
CA ASN A 513 -5.98 2.72 10.30
C ASN A 513 -5.99 3.11 8.80
N SER A 514 -4.81 3.42 8.26
CA SER A 514 -4.65 3.93 6.88
C SER A 514 -5.03 2.93 5.79
N ASP A 515 -5.14 1.64 6.11
CA ASP A 515 -5.49 0.59 5.13
C ASP A 515 -6.99 0.37 5.04
N THR A 516 -7.77 0.99 5.94
CA THR A 516 -9.21 0.78 6.00
C THR A 516 -9.94 1.70 5.01
N LEU A 517 -10.29 1.13 3.86
CA LEU A 517 -10.95 1.83 2.75
C LEU A 517 -12.45 2.09 2.94
N THR A 518 -13.11 1.43 3.90
CA THR A 518 -14.57 1.51 4.06
C THR A 518 -14.98 2.00 5.44
N VAL A 519 -15.99 2.88 5.48
CA VAL A 519 -16.57 3.42 6.73
C VAL A 519 -17.09 2.29 7.63
N SER A 520 -17.69 1.25 7.05
CA SER A 520 -18.26 0.14 7.82
C SER A 520 -17.20 -0.65 8.59
N LEU A 521 -16.08 -0.99 7.95
CA LEU A 521 -14.96 -1.68 8.60
C LEU A 521 -14.31 -0.78 9.65
N LEU A 522 -14.09 0.50 9.32
CA LEU A 522 -13.51 1.47 10.26
C LEU A 522 -14.38 1.64 11.50
N LYS A 523 -15.71 1.66 11.33
CA LYS A 523 -16.66 1.75 12.44
C LYS A 523 -16.63 0.49 13.31
N GLN A 524 -16.51 -0.70 12.72
CA GLN A 524 -16.39 -1.95 13.48
C GLN A 524 -15.10 -1.97 14.32
N GLN A 525 -13.97 -1.56 13.73
CA GLN A 525 -12.69 -1.42 14.44
C GLN A 525 -12.78 -0.40 15.57
N ALA A 526 -13.36 0.78 15.31
CA ALA A 526 -13.57 1.81 16.33
C ALA A 526 -14.45 1.33 17.48
N GLN A 527 -15.49 0.53 17.19
CA GLN A 527 -16.34 -0.09 18.20
C GLN A 527 -15.61 -1.17 19.01
N ALA A 528 -14.75 -1.97 18.37
CA ALA A 528 -13.91 -2.94 19.07
C ALA A 528 -12.94 -2.24 20.02
N TYR A 529 -12.28 -1.18 19.55
CA TYR A 529 -11.37 -0.36 20.37
C TYR A 529 -12.11 0.30 21.54
N LEU A 530 -13.31 0.85 21.30
CA LEU A 530 -14.17 1.40 22.35
C LEU A 530 -14.52 0.32 23.38
N LYS A 531 -14.98 -0.85 22.94
CA LYS A 531 -15.38 -1.93 23.83
C LYS A 531 -14.24 -2.39 24.73
N ALA A 532 -13.00 -2.37 24.23
CA ALA A 532 -11.80 -2.72 25.00
C ALA A 532 -11.39 -1.63 26.02
N ASN A 533 -11.76 -0.37 25.82
CA ASN A 533 -11.33 0.75 26.67
C ASN A 533 -12.49 1.43 27.43
N ARG A 534 -13.73 0.94 27.30
CA ARG A 534 -14.93 1.59 27.89
C ARG A 534 -15.02 1.47 29.40
N LEU A 535 -14.31 0.50 30.01
CA LEU A 535 -14.23 0.33 31.45
C LEU A 535 -12.89 0.89 31.95
N PRO A 536 -12.80 1.32 33.22
CA PRO A 536 -11.50 1.62 33.81
C PRO A 536 -10.61 0.38 33.72
N LEU A 537 -9.38 0.59 33.27
CA LEU A 537 -8.42 -0.48 33.08
C LEU A 537 -7.30 -0.35 34.12
N MET A 538 -6.69 -1.48 34.46
CA MET A 538 -5.49 -1.53 35.28
C MET A 538 -4.44 -2.42 34.65
N GLN A 539 -3.17 -2.10 34.87
CA GLN A 539 -2.04 -2.93 34.49
C GLN A 539 -1.17 -3.21 35.72
N LEU A 540 -0.83 -4.48 35.91
CA LEU A 540 0.02 -4.92 37.01
C LEU A 540 1.45 -5.06 36.51
N THR A 541 2.39 -4.54 37.29
CA THR A 541 3.83 -4.67 37.04
C THR A 541 4.52 -5.00 38.35
N GLY A 542 5.50 -5.88 38.35
CA GLY A 542 6.32 -6.13 39.53
C GLY A 542 7.66 -6.76 39.16
N SER A 543 8.47 -7.06 40.16
CA SER A 543 9.81 -7.62 39.96
C SER A 543 9.92 -8.99 40.60
N ILE A 544 10.69 -9.88 39.98
CA ILE A 544 11.10 -11.14 40.58
C ILE A 544 12.62 -11.19 40.64
N ASP A 545 13.17 -11.99 41.54
CA ASP A 545 14.58 -12.37 41.50
C ASP A 545 14.70 -13.80 40.93
N VAL A 546 15.34 -13.95 39.77
CA VAL A 546 15.44 -15.27 39.11
C VAL A 546 16.45 -16.21 39.79
N ASP A 547 17.21 -15.70 40.77
CA ASP A 547 18.10 -16.49 41.61
C ASP A 547 17.42 -16.96 42.91
N ASP A 548 16.15 -16.60 43.14
CA ASP A 548 15.41 -17.07 44.31
C ASP A 548 15.22 -18.60 44.29
N THR A 549 15.44 -19.20 45.46
CA THR A 549 15.36 -20.65 45.65
C THR A 549 14.37 -21.04 46.74
N ASP A 550 13.80 -22.23 46.61
CA ASP A 550 13.07 -22.87 47.69
C ASP A 550 14.02 -23.27 48.84
N SER A 551 13.46 -23.80 49.93
CA SER A 551 14.25 -24.25 51.08
C SER A 551 15.26 -25.37 50.77
N ASN A 552 15.14 -26.02 49.61
CA ASN A 552 16.02 -27.08 49.15
C ASN A 552 17.09 -26.57 48.17
N GLY A 553 17.13 -25.27 47.86
CA GLY A 553 18.05 -24.68 46.90
C GLY A 553 17.60 -24.84 45.44
N THR A 554 16.34 -25.23 45.19
CA THR A 554 15.78 -25.32 43.84
C THR A 554 15.30 -23.94 43.40
N LEU A 555 15.71 -23.49 42.22
CA LEU A 555 15.27 -22.21 41.66
C LEU A 555 13.75 -22.18 41.50
N LEU A 556 13.11 -21.12 42.01
CA LEU A 556 11.66 -20.95 41.96
C LEU A 556 11.20 -20.58 40.55
N HIS A 557 11.84 -19.58 39.97
CA HIS A 557 11.46 -18.99 38.68
C HIS A 557 12.69 -18.76 37.81
N PRO A 558 13.38 -19.81 37.34
CA PRO A 558 14.55 -19.63 36.50
C PRO A 558 14.17 -18.92 35.20
N LEU A 559 14.79 -17.79 34.89
CA LEU A 559 14.84 -17.19 33.55
C LEU A 559 15.05 -18.24 32.44
N GLY A 560 14.15 -18.20 31.45
CA GLY A 560 14.05 -19.17 30.36
C GLY A 560 13.05 -20.32 30.62
N SER A 561 12.56 -20.49 31.85
CA SER A 561 11.44 -21.40 32.17
C SER A 561 10.06 -20.77 31.98
N PHE A 562 10.01 -19.47 31.73
CA PHE A 562 8.80 -18.73 31.41
C PHE A 562 9.12 -17.65 30.38
N TRP A 563 8.11 -17.25 29.61
CA TRP A 563 8.25 -16.30 28.51
C TRP A 563 7.04 -15.38 28.37
N PRO A 564 7.21 -14.18 27.80
CA PRO A 564 6.07 -13.36 27.39
C PRO A 564 5.11 -14.14 26.48
N GLY A 565 3.82 -13.92 26.70
CA GLY A 565 2.70 -14.67 26.11
C GLY A 565 2.16 -15.77 27.03
N GLU A 566 2.90 -16.19 28.05
CA GLU A 566 2.46 -17.28 28.93
C GLU A 566 1.53 -16.79 30.05
N THR A 567 0.74 -17.72 30.59
CA THR A 567 -0.24 -17.43 31.66
C THR A 567 0.45 -17.41 33.03
N PHE A 568 0.12 -16.39 33.82
CA PHE A 568 0.55 -16.21 35.20
C PHE A 568 -0.66 -16.11 36.14
N ILE A 569 -0.46 -16.54 37.39
CA ILE A 569 -1.42 -16.35 38.48
C ILE A 569 -0.74 -15.53 39.56
N LEU A 570 -1.30 -14.36 39.86
CA LEU A 570 -0.80 -13.47 40.91
C LEU A 570 -1.71 -13.57 42.13
N ASN A 571 -1.18 -14.07 43.23
CA ASN A 571 -1.86 -14.06 44.52
C ASN A 571 -1.50 -12.76 45.23
N VAL A 572 -2.44 -11.82 45.29
CA VAL A 572 -2.22 -10.52 45.93
C VAL A 572 -2.96 -10.47 47.27
N THR A 573 -2.28 -10.02 48.33
CA THR A 573 -2.87 -9.89 49.67
C THR A 573 -2.38 -8.64 50.38
N GLY A 574 -3.32 -7.84 50.88
CA GLY A 574 -3.06 -6.63 51.65
C GLY A 574 -2.57 -5.44 50.81
N PHE A 575 -2.83 -5.44 49.50
CA PHE A 575 -2.49 -4.29 48.65
C PHE A 575 -3.47 -3.13 48.91
N PRO A 576 -3.02 -1.86 49.03
CA PRO A 576 -3.89 -0.78 49.52
C PRO A 576 -5.13 -0.47 48.66
N THR A 577 -5.03 -0.62 47.33
CA THR A 577 -6.08 -0.23 46.38
C THR A 577 -6.61 -1.38 45.53
N LEU A 578 -6.08 -2.58 45.71
CA LEU A 578 -6.42 -3.76 44.91
C LEU A 578 -6.99 -4.83 45.87
N PRO A 579 -8.18 -5.40 45.59
CA PRO A 579 -8.75 -6.45 46.41
C PRO A 579 -7.82 -7.66 46.59
N ASP A 580 -7.94 -8.33 47.73
CA ASP A 580 -7.23 -9.59 47.95
C ASP A 580 -7.81 -10.67 47.03
N GLY A 581 -6.94 -11.44 46.36
CA GLY A 581 -7.40 -12.48 45.46
C GLY A 581 -6.34 -13.04 44.52
N GLN A 582 -6.80 -13.93 43.65
CA GLN A 582 -6.02 -14.51 42.57
C GLN A 582 -6.34 -13.81 41.26
N TYR A 583 -5.32 -13.24 40.64
CA TYR A 583 -5.41 -12.57 39.36
C TYR A 583 -4.76 -13.45 38.30
N ARG A 584 -5.57 -14.05 37.44
CA ARG A 584 -5.07 -14.78 36.27
C ARG A 584 -4.81 -13.77 35.16
N THR A 585 -3.55 -13.70 34.74
CA THR A 585 -3.07 -12.73 33.75
C THR A 585 -2.12 -13.40 32.77
N ARG A 586 -1.66 -12.66 31.77
CA ARG A 586 -0.61 -13.07 30.84
C ARG A 586 0.60 -12.17 31.01
N LEU A 587 1.79 -12.73 30.83
CA LEU A 587 3.00 -11.93 30.81
C LEU A 587 3.10 -11.22 29.45
N MET A 588 3.04 -9.90 29.42
CA MET A 588 3.10 -9.12 28.18
C MET A 588 4.53 -8.75 27.80
N GLY A 589 5.35 -8.52 28.81
CA GLY A 589 6.75 -8.24 28.62
C GLY A 589 7.55 -8.43 29.88
N MET A 590 8.85 -8.56 29.69
CA MET A 590 9.81 -8.61 30.78
C MET A 590 11.06 -7.84 30.41
N SER A 591 11.70 -7.24 31.39
CA SER A 591 12.91 -6.44 31.22
C SER A 591 13.85 -6.61 32.39
N GLY A 592 15.13 -6.41 32.16
CA GLY A 592 16.11 -6.40 33.22
C GLY A 592 17.42 -5.79 32.76
N ASP A 593 18.43 -6.01 33.56
CA ASP A 593 19.80 -5.59 33.28
C ASP A 593 20.76 -6.77 33.51
N HIS A 594 21.98 -6.47 33.93
CA HIS A 594 22.97 -7.48 34.31
C HIS A 594 22.64 -8.26 35.59
N SER A 595 21.69 -7.77 36.39
CA SER A 595 21.30 -8.38 37.66
C SER A 595 20.30 -9.52 37.47
N SER A 596 20.03 -10.22 38.57
CA SER A 596 19.00 -11.27 38.66
C SER A 596 17.59 -10.71 38.83
N LYS A 597 17.44 -9.39 39.03
CA LYS A 597 16.12 -8.77 39.16
C LYS A 597 15.50 -8.53 37.80
N ILE A 598 14.36 -9.18 37.55
CA ILE A 598 13.62 -9.09 36.30
C ILE A 598 12.26 -8.45 36.58
N LYS A 599 11.99 -7.36 35.88
CA LYS A 599 10.70 -6.67 35.92
C LYS A 599 9.75 -7.36 34.93
N LEU A 600 8.55 -7.69 35.40
CA LEU A 600 7.49 -8.35 34.67
C LEU A 600 6.30 -7.40 34.52
N GLN A 601 5.80 -7.27 33.29
CA GLN A 601 4.61 -6.49 32.97
C GLN A 601 3.51 -7.44 32.50
N PHE A 602 2.37 -7.37 33.16
CA PHE A 602 1.24 -8.26 32.92
C PHE A 602 0.18 -7.62 32.04
N ASP A 603 -0.78 -8.41 31.58
CA ASP A 603 -1.86 -7.96 30.70
C ASP A 603 -2.75 -6.92 31.39
N VAL A 604 -3.36 -6.07 30.56
CA VAL A 604 -4.30 -5.06 31.00
C VAL A 604 -5.63 -5.73 31.34
N MET A 605 -6.17 -5.40 32.50
CA MET A 605 -7.40 -5.99 33.02
C MET A 605 -8.42 -4.92 33.36
N ASP A 606 -9.70 -5.28 33.39
CA ASP A 606 -10.73 -4.43 33.96
C ASP A 606 -10.40 -4.16 35.43
N ALA A 607 -10.40 -2.89 35.80
CA ALA A 607 -10.21 -2.51 37.18
C ALA A 607 -11.49 -2.80 37.99
N LEU A 608 -11.33 -3.47 39.12
CA LEU A 608 -12.44 -3.96 39.94
C LEU A 608 -12.99 -2.85 40.85
N PHE A 609 -13.69 -1.86 40.29
CA PHE A 609 -14.40 -0.84 41.07
C PHE A 609 -15.74 -0.44 40.46
#